data_AF-A0A969TI81-F1
#
_entry.id   AF-A0A969TI81-F1
#
_cell.length_a   1.000
_cell.length_b   1.000
_cell.length_c   1.000
_cell.angle_alpha   90.00
_cell.angle_beta   90.00
_cell.angle_gamma   90.00
#
_symmetry.space_group_name_H-M   'P 1'
#
loop_
_entity.id
_entity.type
_entity.pdbx_description
1 polymer ?
#
loop_
_entity_poly.entity_id
_entity_poly.type
_entity_poly.pdbx_seq_one_letter_code
_entity_poly.pdbx_strand_id
1 'polypeptide(L)'
;MRQLSSHRDLPPAQQQQHHSLLQIMQTSQQQQHSLERRLLRQDGSSFWGNVSFQAIYGDDGQIEAVVGVLIDVTERKRFEGALKQAYQRLRSQLSELDQRTREMALMSDLGDFLQSLHHTDEAYQVFTQIASHLFPQQVGALYLFHADPTQAQLVTTWGEPMAWPNPVLAQSCFALLHSRPYTINNPSNRKASCPYAPQDHTRDYICIPLSAQGETLGMLRIGGIPTSTTNNDRQRSDWLMMTVADQLAMGLSNLQLRTKLQEQAIRDPLTGLFNRRYLDETLSRELKRAARHQHTVGVMMIDIDFLSR
;
A
#
# COMPACT_ATOMS: atom_id res chain seq x y z
N MET A 1 28.53 53.44 2.29
CA MET A 1 29.74 53.43 1.45
C MET A 1 30.89 52.87 2.27
N ARG A 2 31.37 51.65 1.99
CA ARG A 2 32.64 51.13 2.55
C ARG A 2 33.71 51.21 1.46
N GLN A 3 34.91 51.66 1.86
CA GLN A 3 36.06 52.02 1.04
C GLN A 3 36.46 50.96 0.00
N LEU A 4 36.91 51.45 -1.16
CA LEU A 4 37.66 50.71 -2.18
C LEU A 4 39.00 50.26 -1.59
N SER A 5 39.14 48.98 -1.26
CA SER A 5 40.43 48.40 -0.85
C SER A 5 41.26 48.06 -2.10
N SER A 6 42.52 48.48 -2.14
CA SER A 6 43.43 48.16 -3.23
C SER A 6 43.72 46.65 -3.27
N HIS A 7 43.98 46.08 -4.46
CA HIS A 7 44.32 44.67 -4.66
C HIS A 7 45.45 44.16 -3.73
N ARG A 8 46.33 45.04 -3.25
CA ARG A 8 47.49 44.67 -2.42
C ARG A 8 47.15 44.38 -0.95
N ASP A 9 45.96 44.74 -0.48
CA ASP A 9 45.58 44.64 0.93
C ASP A 9 44.63 43.48 1.24
N LEU A 10 44.36 42.62 0.24
CA LEU A 10 43.48 41.47 0.36
C LEU A 10 44.25 40.23 0.87
N PRO A 11 43.70 39.46 1.83
CA PRO A 11 44.26 38.17 2.26
C PRO A 11 44.53 37.22 1.07
N PRO A 12 45.51 36.29 1.15
CA PRO A 12 45.88 35.41 0.03
C PRO A 12 44.72 34.62 -0.58
N ALA A 13 43.76 34.18 0.26
CA ALA A 13 42.54 33.49 -0.18
C ALA A 13 41.59 34.40 -0.99
N GLN A 14 41.64 35.72 -0.78
CA GLN A 14 40.87 36.72 -1.52
C GLN A 14 41.59 37.16 -2.82
N GLN A 15 42.92 36.96 -2.93
CA GLN A 15 43.69 37.26 -4.15
C GLN A 15 43.44 36.25 -5.27
N GLN A 16 43.43 34.94 -4.99
CA GLN A 16 43.00 33.91 -5.98
C GLN A 16 41.56 34.15 -6.46
N GLN A 17 40.73 34.64 -5.55
CA GLN A 17 39.34 34.98 -5.78
C GLN A 17 39.14 36.25 -6.62
N HIS A 18 40.14 37.14 -6.68
CA HIS A 18 40.18 38.34 -7.51
C HIS A 18 40.68 38.03 -8.93
N HIS A 19 41.73 37.20 -9.05
CA HIS A 19 42.29 36.77 -10.33
C HIS A 19 41.28 35.99 -11.18
N SER A 20 40.43 35.17 -10.55
CA SER A 20 39.34 34.46 -11.23
C SER A 20 38.23 35.40 -11.74
N LEU A 21 37.97 36.54 -11.07
CA LEU A 21 37.00 37.54 -11.53
C LEU A 21 37.54 38.31 -12.74
N LEU A 22 38.81 38.73 -12.71
CA LEU A 22 39.47 39.40 -13.84
C LEU A 22 39.50 38.52 -15.10
N GLN A 23 39.71 37.21 -14.93
CA GLN A 23 39.70 36.26 -16.05
C GLN A 23 38.30 36.09 -16.67
N ILE A 24 37.23 36.14 -15.87
CA ILE A 24 35.83 36.14 -16.35
C ILE A 24 35.52 37.42 -17.14
N MET A 25 36.07 38.57 -16.71
CA MET A 25 35.90 39.85 -17.43
C MET A 25 36.61 39.88 -18.78
N GLN A 26 37.76 39.22 -18.90
CA GLN A 26 38.53 39.16 -20.15
C GLN A 26 37.93 38.21 -21.20
N THR A 27 37.12 37.24 -20.77
CA THR A 27 36.54 36.20 -21.65
C THR A 27 35.07 36.43 -22.01
N SER A 28 34.43 37.43 -21.40
CA SER A 28 33.01 37.73 -21.58
C SER A 28 32.79 39.03 -22.38
N GLN A 29 31.82 39.03 -23.30
CA GLN A 29 31.34 40.24 -23.99
C GLN A 29 30.35 41.07 -23.14
N GLN A 30 29.96 40.61 -21.95
CA GLN A 30 29.05 41.34 -21.05
C GLN A 30 29.79 42.34 -20.15
N GLN A 31 29.30 43.58 -20.09
CA GLN A 31 29.87 44.65 -19.26
C GLN A 31 29.56 44.49 -17.76
N GLN A 32 28.52 43.73 -17.40
CA GLN A 32 28.09 43.51 -16.01
C GLN A 32 28.04 42.01 -15.70
N HIS A 33 28.66 41.63 -14.59
CA HIS A 33 28.69 40.26 -14.10
C HIS A 33 28.11 40.16 -12.70
N SER A 34 27.30 39.14 -12.43
CA SER A 34 26.79 38.83 -11.10
C SER A 34 26.88 37.33 -10.85
N LEU A 35 27.44 36.95 -9.70
CA LEU A 35 27.55 35.55 -9.30
C LEU A 35 27.43 35.38 -7.79
N GLU A 36 26.85 34.25 -7.38
CA GLU A 36 26.69 33.88 -5.99
C GLU A 36 27.68 32.79 -5.61
N ARG A 37 28.52 33.04 -4.61
CA ARG A 37 29.48 32.04 -4.12
C ARG A 37 29.65 32.10 -2.61
N ARG A 38 30.22 31.02 -2.06
CA ARG A 38 30.68 31.02 -0.68
C ARG A 38 31.96 31.84 -0.55
N LEU A 39 31.93 32.83 0.34
CA LEU A 39 33.02 33.71 0.69
C LEU A 39 33.39 33.51 2.15
N LEU A 40 34.57 34.01 2.53
CA LEU A 40 35.06 34.00 3.91
C LEU A 40 35.12 35.44 4.44
N ARG A 41 34.63 35.65 5.66
CA ARG A 41 34.84 36.87 6.42
C ARG A 41 36.28 36.94 6.94
N GLN A 42 36.71 38.10 7.41
CA GLN A 42 38.05 38.29 8.00
C GLN A 42 38.28 37.42 9.26
N ASP A 43 37.20 37.10 9.99
CA ASP A 43 37.23 36.19 11.14
C ASP A 43 37.28 34.69 10.76
N GLY A 44 37.32 34.36 9.46
CA GLY A 44 37.35 32.99 8.93
C GLY A 44 35.97 32.34 8.75
N SER A 45 34.87 32.96 9.17
CA SER A 45 33.53 32.40 8.98
C SER A 45 33.06 32.48 7.52
N SER A 46 32.30 31.49 7.05
CA SER A 46 31.78 31.46 5.67
C SER A 46 30.39 32.06 5.55
N PHE A 47 30.15 32.80 4.46
CA PHE A 47 28.85 33.37 4.11
C PHE A 47 28.60 33.26 2.59
N TRP A 48 27.35 33.27 2.16
CA TRP A 48 27.01 33.37 0.73
C TRP A 48 27.02 34.84 0.32
N GLY A 49 27.90 35.20 -0.60
CA GLY A 49 27.94 36.54 -1.18
C GLY A 49 27.46 36.52 -2.62
N ASN A 50 26.57 37.46 -2.95
CA ASN A 50 26.35 37.85 -4.34
C ASN A 50 27.35 38.96 -4.67
N VAL A 51 28.26 38.67 -5.61
CA VAL A 51 29.25 39.62 -6.10
C VAL A 51 28.79 40.08 -7.47
N SER A 52 28.42 41.36 -7.56
CA SER A 52 28.16 42.03 -8.84
C SER A 52 29.32 42.98 -9.14
N PHE A 53 29.86 42.96 -10.34
CA PHE A 53 31.00 43.82 -10.70
C PHE A 53 30.95 44.27 -12.16
N GLN A 54 31.51 45.44 -12.41
CA GLN A 54 31.62 46.10 -13.72
C GLN A 54 33.01 46.71 -13.88
N ALA A 55 33.61 46.55 -15.06
CA ALA A 55 34.86 47.22 -15.42
C ALA A 55 34.54 48.60 -15.97
N ILE A 56 35.37 49.57 -15.57
CA ILE A 56 35.46 50.90 -16.14
C ILE A 56 36.71 50.90 -17.00
N TYR A 57 36.55 51.19 -18.28
CA TYR A 57 37.63 51.24 -19.25
C TYR A 57 38.06 52.69 -19.48
N GLY A 58 39.37 52.91 -19.58
CA GLY A 58 39.93 54.19 -20.01
C GLY A 58 39.84 54.38 -21.53
N ASP A 59 40.19 55.56 -22.01
CA ASP A 59 40.18 55.91 -23.44
C ASP A 59 41.12 55.04 -24.30
N ASP A 60 42.08 54.35 -23.68
CA ASP A 60 43.02 53.40 -24.29
C ASP A 60 42.46 51.97 -24.41
N GLY A 61 41.22 51.74 -23.97
CA GLY A 61 40.57 50.44 -23.96
C GLY A 61 41.06 49.50 -22.85
N GLN A 62 41.93 49.97 -21.94
CA GLN A 62 42.40 49.20 -20.78
C GLN A 62 41.44 49.36 -19.59
N ILE A 63 41.40 48.36 -18.71
CA ILE A 63 40.60 48.41 -17.48
C ILE A 63 41.27 49.39 -16.50
N GLU A 64 40.65 50.53 -16.27
CA GLU A 64 41.13 51.55 -15.31
C GLU A 64 40.65 51.26 -13.89
N ALA A 65 39.42 50.75 -13.74
CA ALA A 65 38.88 50.37 -12.45
C ALA A 65 37.86 49.23 -12.56
N VAL A 66 37.65 48.51 -11.45
CA VAL A 66 36.54 47.56 -11.31
C VAL A 66 35.70 47.99 -10.12
N VAL A 67 34.43 48.30 -10.38
CA VAL A 67 33.45 48.62 -9.34
C VAL A 67 32.65 47.37 -9.05
N GLY A 68 32.64 46.94 -7.78
CA GLY A 68 31.91 45.77 -7.33
C GLY A 68 31.04 46.06 -6.12
N VAL A 69 29.85 45.45 -6.10
CA VAL A 69 28.98 45.38 -4.93
C VAL A 69 28.98 43.94 -4.42
N LEU A 70 29.19 43.80 -3.12
CA LEU A 70 29.11 42.53 -2.43
C LEU A 70 27.91 42.57 -1.47
N ILE A 71 26.90 41.74 -1.72
CA ILE A 71 25.72 41.60 -0.87
C ILE A 71 25.80 40.25 -0.16
N ASP A 72 25.72 40.26 1.17
CA ASP A 72 25.53 39.03 1.93
C ASP A 72 24.11 38.51 1.71
N VAL A 73 23.99 37.36 1.04
CA VAL A 73 22.72 36.70 0.73
C VAL A 73 22.53 35.41 1.53
N THR A 74 23.29 35.26 2.63
CA THR A 74 23.24 34.04 3.47
C THR A 74 21.86 33.78 4.02
N GLU A 75 21.17 34.81 4.51
CA GLU A 75 19.82 34.68 5.06
C GLU A 75 18.82 34.24 3.98
N ARG A 76 18.87 34.87 2.80
CA ARG A 76 18.04 34.49 1.64
C ARG A 76 18.29 33.03 1.23
N LYS A 77 19.55 32.61 1.12
CA LYS A 77 19.91 31.20 0.80
C LYS A 77 19.44 30.21 1.87
N ARG A 78 19.47 30.60 3.15
CA ARG A 78 18.93 29.77 4.25
C ARG A 78 17.42 29.63 4.12
N PHE A 79 16.69 30.70 3.84
CA PHE A 79 15.24 30.65 3.64
C PHE A 79 14.85 29.86 2.38
N GLU A 80 15.53 30.06 1.25
CA GLU A 80 15.32 29.28 0.03
C GLU A 80 15.56 27.78 0.29
N GLY A 81 16.64 27.45 1.02
CA GLY A 81 16.96 26.07 1.40
C GLY A 81 15.92 25.46 2.34
N ALA A 82 15.50 26.21 3.38
CA ALA A 82 14.49 25.77 4.33
C ALA A 82 13.12 25.58 3.64
N LEU A 83 12.72 26.48 2.75
CA LEU A 83 11.50 26.38 1.97
C LEU A 83 11.52 25.18 1.04
N LYS A 84 12.63 24.95 0.33
CA LYS A 84 12.79 23.77 -0.54
C LYS A 84 12.68 22.46 0.25
N GLN A 85 13.29 22.39 1.43
CA GLN A 85 13.18 21.23 2.32
C GLN A 85 11.74 21.05 2.84
N ALA A 86 11.09 22.13 3.27
CA ALA A 86 9.70 22.10 3.73
C ALA A 86 8.75 21.63 2.62
N TYR A 87 8.92 22.13 1.39
CA TYR A 87 8.13 21.71 0.22
C TYR A 87 8.33 20.22 -0.10
N GLN A 88 9.56 19.72 -0.05
CA GLN A 88 9.85 18.30 -0.24
C GLN A 88 9.17 17.42 0.83
N ARG A 89 9.24 17.83 2.10
CA ARG A 89 8.57 17.13 3.21
C ARG A 89 7.04 17.15 3.07
N LEU A 90 6.47 18.29 2.71
CA LEU A 90 5.04 18.41 2.48
C LEU A 90 4.59 17.49 1.33
N ARG A 91 5.34 17.47 0.24
CA ARG A 91 5.03 16.60 -0.92
C ARG A 91 5.08 15.12 -0.56
N SER A 92 6.06 14.68 0.24
CA SER A 92 6.10 13.28 0.68
C SER A 92 4.93 12.94 1.61
N GLN A 93 4.57 13.84 2.53
CA GLN A 93 3.42 13.66 3.43
C GLN A 93 2.09 13.59 2.68
N LEU A 94 1.88 14.46 1.68
CA LEU A 94 0.67 14.42 0.84
C LEU A 94 0.58 13.10 0.07
N SER A 95 1.69 12.61 -0.49
CA SER A 95 1.70 11.31 -1.18
C SER A 95 1.37 10.15 -0.23
N GLU A 96 1.88 10.21 1.01
CA GLU A 96 1.59 9.19 2.02
C GLU A 96 0.12 9.21 2.45
N LEU A 97 -0.46 10.40 2.64
CA LEU A 97 -1.88 10.58 2.97
C LEU A 97 -2.79 10.10 1.85
N ASP A 98 -2.47 10.41 0.59
CA ASP A 98 -3.21 9.94 -0.58
C ASP A 98 -3.19 8.41 -0.66
N GLN A 99 -2.04 7.78 -0.40
CA GLN A 99 -1.94 6.32 -0.32
C GLN A 99 -2.79 5.74 0.82
N ARG A 100 -2.75 6.32 2.02
CA ARG A 100 -3.58 5.86 3.15
C ARG A 100 -5.07 6.02 2.88
N THR A 101 -5.46 7.12 2.24
CA THR A 101 -6.86 7.38 1.88
C THR A 101 -7.37 6.33 0.89
N ARG A 102 -6.56 5.98 -0.12
CA ARG A 102 -6.89 4.90 -1.05
C ARG A 102 -7.01 3.53 -0.37
N GLU A 103 -6.06 3.19 0.49
CA GLU A 103 -6.09 1.93 1.25
C GLU A 103 -7.35 1.84 2.13
N MET A 104 -7.69 2.92 2.86
CA MET A 104 -8.89 2.99 3.68
C MET A 104 -10.18 2.91 2.85
N ALA A 105 -10.23 3.54 1.68
CA ALA A 105 -11.38 3.46 0.78
C ALA A 105 -11.60 2.03 0.28
N LEU A 106 -10.55 1.36 -0.21
CA LEU A 106 -10.61 -0.03 -0.66
C LEU A 106 -11.02 -1.00 0.46
N MET A 107 -10.56 -0.75 1.69
CA MET A 107 -11.00 -1.50 2.87
C MET A 107 -12.48 -1.23 3.15
N SER A 108 -12.95 0.01 3.13
CA SER A 108 -14.38 0.32 3.30
C SER A 108 -15.24 -0.42 2.27
N ASP A 109 -14.84 -0.33 0.99
CA ASP A 109 -15.52 -1.01 -0.12
C ASP A 109 -15.57 -2.53 0.11
N LEU A 110 -14.47 -3.15 0.55
CA LEU A 110 -14.45 -4.57 0.89
C LEU A 110 -15.50 -4.92 1.96
N GLY A 111 -15.62 -4.09 2.99
CA GLY A 111 -16.61 -4.27 4.05
C GLY A 111 -18.04 -4.18 3.55
N ASP A 112 -18.33 -3.17 2.73
CA ASP A 112 -19.65 -2.94 2.16
C ASP A 112 -20.07 -4.06 1.22
N PHE A 113 -19.14 -4.53 0.38
CA PHE A 113 -19.40 -5.68 -0.48
C PHE A 113 -19.70 -6.93 0.36
N LEU A 114 -18.84 -7.29 1.31
CA LEU A 114 -19.05 -8.48 2.16
C LEU A 114 -20.38 -8.46 2.92
N GLN A 115 -20.95 -7.29 3.23
CA GLN A 115 -22.26 -7.17 3.86
C GLN A 115 -23.44 -7.38 2.90
N SER A 116 -23.26 -7.10 1.62
CA SER A 116 -24.31 -7.15 0.60
C SER A 116 -24.43 -8.50 -0.11
N LEU A 117 -23.39 -9.33 -0.05
CA LEU A 117 -23.33 -10.62 -0.75
C LEU A 117 -24.19 -11.69 -0.05
N HIS A 118 -24.61 -12.69 -0.83
CA HIS A 118 -25.41 -13.82 -0.34
C HIS A 118 -24.68 -15.16 -0.41
N HIS A 119 -23.64 -15.25 -1.24
CA HIS A 119 -22.84 -16.46 -1.43
C HIS A 119 -21.36 -16.15 -1.25
N THR A 120 -20.64 -17.08 -0.61
CA THR A 120 -19.20 -16.94 -0.37
C THR A 120 -18.38 -16.90 -1.66
N ASP A 121 -18.84 -17.53 -2.73
CA ASP A 121 -18.11 -17.56 -4.01
C ASP A 121 -18.00 -16.17 -4.66
N GLU A 122 -19.03 -15.34 -4.50
CA GLU A 122 -19.02 -13.94 -4.95
C GLU A 122 -18.02 -13.11 -4.15
N ALA A 123 -17.87 -13.41 -2.85
CA ALA A 123 -16.94 -12.71 -1.97
C ALA A 123 -15.48 -12.94 -2.40
N TYR A 124 -15.14 -14.12 -2.91
CA TYR A 124 -13.78 -14.42 -3.36
C TYR A 124 -13.39 -13.58 -4.58
N GLN A 125 -14.32 -13.40 -5.53
CA GLN A 125 -14.09 -12.62 -6.74
C GLN A 125 -13.86 -11.14 -6.41
N VAL A 126 -14.72 -10.57 -5.56
CA VAL A 126 -14.58 -9.19 -5.08
C VAL A 126 -13.26 -9.01 -4.33
N PHE A 127 -12.95 -9.95 -3.43
CA PHE A 127 -11.70 -9.90 -2.68
C PHE A 127 -10.49 -9.92 -3.60
N THR A 128 -10.44 -10.78 -4.62
CA THR A 128 -9.32 -10.83 -5.57
C THR A 128 -9.09 -9.48 -6.26
N GLN A 129 -10.16 -8.82 -6.68
CA GLN A 129 -10.07 -7.51 -7.31
C GLN A 129 -9.54 -6.44 -6.34
N ILE A 130 -9.98 -6.46 -5.08
CA ILE A 130 -9.50 -5.50 -4.07
C ILE A 130 -8.05 -5.80 -3.68
N ALA A 131 -7.70 -7.08 -3.50
CA ALA A 131 -6.36 -7.52 -3.14
C ALA A 131 -5.31 -7.10 -4.18
N SER A 132 -5.62 -7.14 -5.48
CA SER A 132 -4.69 -6.67 -6.52
C SER A 132 -4.40 -5.17 -6.45
N HIS A 133 -5.33 -4.37 -5.92
CA HIS A 133 -5.15 -2.93 -5.73
C HIS A 133 -4.46 -2.59 -4.40
N LEU A 134 -4.77 -3.34 -3.34
CA LEU A 134 -4.12 -3.17 -2.03
C LEU A 134 -2.66 -3.66 -2.04
N PHE A 135 -2.37 -4.70 -2.81
CA PHE A 135 -1.10 -5.42 -2.79
C PHE A 135 -0.50 -5.60 -4.20
N PRO A 136 -0.25 -4.51 -4.96
CA PRO A 136 0.11 -4.59 -6.39
C PRO A 136 1.48 -5.22 -6.66
N GLN A 137 2.39 -5.22 -5.67
CA GLN A 137 3.73 -5.81 -5.79
C GLN A 137 3.86 -7.17 -5.10
N GLN A 138 2.75 -7.71 -4.59
CA GLN A 138 2.75 -8.93 -3.79
C GLN A 138 1.89 -9.98 -4.49
N VAL A 139 2.15 -11.21 -4.14
CA VAL A 139 1.38 -12.37 -4.58
C VAL A 139 0.62 -12.93 -3.39
N GLY A 140 -0.53 -13.50 -3.60
CA GLY A 140 -1.22 -14.13 -2.49
C GLY A 140 -2.32 -15.09 -2.87
N ALA A 141 -2.80 -15.76 -1.82
CA ALA A 141 -3.73 -16.86 -1.90
C ALA A 141 -4.64 -16.84 -0.68
N LEU A 142 -5.94 -17.02 -0.92
CA LEU A 142 -6.96 -17.18 0.11
C LEU A 142 -7.31 -18.67 0.21
N TYR A 143 -7.26 -19.19 1.43
CA TYR A 143 -7.62 -20.56 1.76
C TYR A 143 -8.78 -20.56 2.75
N LEU A 144 -9.76 -21.43 2.57
CA LEU A 144 -10.90 -21.57 3.48
C LEU A 144 -11.19 -23.04 3.79
N PHE A 145 -11.73 -23.28 4.98
CA PHE A 145 -12.34 -24.55 5.31
C PHE A 145 -13.75 -24.60 4.70
N HIS A 146 -14.07 -25.71 4.03
CA HIS A 146 -15.43 -26.01 3.60
C HIS A 146 -16.08 -26.93 4.63
N ALA A 147 -16.46 -28.16 4.25
CA ALA A 147 -17.06 -29.12 5.16
C ALA A 147 -16.06 -29.75 6.16
N ASP A 148 -14.77 -29.81 5.80
CA ASP A 148 -13.73 -30.44 6.61
C ASP A 148 -12.80 -29.36 7.23
N PRO A 149 -12.77 -29.22 8.56
CA PRO A 149 -11.91 -28.25 9.25
C PRO A 149 -10.43 -28.68 9.30
N THR A 150 -10.08 -29.86 8.80
CA THR A 150 -8.69 -30.35 8.77
C THR A 150 -7.93 -29.91 7.52
N GLN A 151 -8.65 -29.51 6.45
CA GLN A 151 -8.06 -29.18 5.15
C GLN A 151 -8.59 -27.85 4.63
N ALA A 152 -7.71 -26.85 4.55
CA ALA A 152 -8.03 -25.57 3.94
C ALA A 152 -7.83 -25.66 2.42
N GLN A 153 -8.87 -25.38 1.65
CA GLN A 153 -8.83 -25.39 0.19
C GLN A 153 -8.51 -24.01 -0.36
N LEU A 154 -7.73 -23.98 -1.43
CA LEU A 154 -7.45 -22.75 -2.16
C LEU A 154 -8.72 -22.28 -2.88
N VAL A 155 -9.23 -21.10 -2.51
CA VAL A 155 -10.45 -20.53 -3.13
C VAL A 155 -10.13 -19.46 -4.17
N THR A 156 -9.07 -18.68 -3.97
CA THR A 156 -8.64 -17.67 -4.95
C THR A 156 -7.20 -17.23 -4.75
N THR A 157 -6.61 -16.60 -5.78
CA THR A 157 -5.25 -16.06 -5.79
C THR A 157 -5.21 -14.67 -6.46
N TRP A 158 -4.14 -13.92 -6.23
CA TRP A 158 -3.83 -12.69 -6.96
C TRP A 158 -2.32 -12.53 -7.17
N GLY A 159 -1.95 -11.64 -8.08
CA GLY A 159 -0.57 -11.38 -8.46
C GLY A 159 -0.04 -12.36 -9.52
N GLU A 160 1.28 -12.50 -9.60
CA GLU A 160 1.95 -13.40 -10.53
C GLU A 160 1.53 -14.88 -10.30
N PRO A 161 1.31 -15.66 -11.37
CA PRO A 161 0.98 -17.08 -11.26
C PRO A 161 2.05 -17.88 -10.50
N MET A 162 1.63 -18.65 -9.49
CA MET A 162 2.49 -19.51 -8.69
C MET A 162 1.85 -20.87 -8.43
N ALA A 163 2.67 -21.88 -8.18
CA ALA A 163 2.21 -23.20 -7.74
C ALA A 163 1.86 -23.18 -6.25
N TRP A 164 0.61 -22.89 -5.94
CA TRP A 164 0.10 -22.85 -4.56
C TRP A 164 -0.23 -24.27 -4.07
N PRO A 165 0.25 -24.68 -2.87
CA PRO A 165 -0.16 -25.95 -2.27
C PRO A 165 -1.68 -25.98 -2.08
N ASN A 166 -2.34 -27.04 -2.51
CA ASN A 166 -3.78 -27.23 -2.35
C ASN A 166 -4.10 -28.75 -2.27
N PRO A 167 -4.71 -29.25 -1.18
CA PRO A 167 -5.09 -28.52 0.03
C PRO A 167 -3.91 -28.24 0.97
N VAL A 168 -4.13 -27.33 1.94
CA VAL A 168 -3.23 -27.09 3.08
C VAL A 168 -3.82 -27.78 4.31
N LEU A 169 -3.07 -28.68 4.93
CA LEU A 169 -3.50 -29.36 6.15
C LEU A 169 -3.34 -28.43 7.35
N ALA A 170 -4.40 -28.27 8.14
CA ALA A 170 -4.43 -27.40 9.31
C ALA A 170 -3.32 -27.75 10.31
N GLN A 171 -3.10 -29.05 10.55
CA GLN A 171 -2.08 -29.56 11.46
C GLN A 171 -0.62 -29.31 11.00
N SER A 172 -0.42 -29.05 9.71
CA SER A 172 0.91 -28.85 9.12
C SER A 172 1.21 -27.37 8.84
N CYS A 173 0.23 -26.49 9.00
CA CYS A 173 0.40 -25.04 8.85
C CYS A 173 0.47 -24.36 10.22
N PHE A 174 1.61 -23.76 10.56
CA PHE A 174 1.80 -23.09 11.85
C PHE A 174 0.79 -21.97 12.12
N ALA A 175 0.34 -21.27 11.08
CA ALA A 175 -0.63 -20.19 11.21
C ALA A 175 -2.03 -20.72 11.59
N LEU A 176 -2.48 -21.78 10.92
CA LEU A 176 -3.75 -22.44 11.22
C LEU A 176 -3.69 -23.17 12.57
N LEU A 177 -2.63 -23.95 12.79
CA LEU A 177 -2.44 -24.76 14.00
C LEU A 177 -2.46 -23.92 15.29
N HIS A 178 -1.82 -22.75 15.27
CA HIS A 178 -1.74 -21.88 16.45
C HIS A 178 -2.73 -20.72 16.42
N SER A 179 -3.52 -20.59 15.33
CA SER A 179 -4.40 -19.43 15.09
C SER A 179 -3.71 -18.09 15.37
N ARG A 180 -2.46 -17.96 14.89
CA ARG A 180 -1.68 -16.71 14.92
C ARG A 180 -0.93 -16.49 13.62
N PRO A 181 -0.62 -15.24 13.23
CA PRO A 181 0.21 -15.00 12.06
C PRO A 181 1.58 -15.70 12.16
N TYR A 182 2.04 -16.24 11.04
CA TYR A 182 3.34 -16.91 10.94
C TYR A 182 4.10 -16.39 9.71
N THR A 183 5.25 -15.77 9.95
CA THR A 183 6.12 -15.26 8.90
C THR A 183 7.21 -16.28 8.56
N ILE A 184 7.41 -16.49 7.27
CA ILE A 184 8.44 -17.33 6.68
C ILE A 184 9.49 -16.39 6.09
N ASN A 185 10.59 -16.19 6.83
CA ASN A 185 11.72 -15.38 6.40
C ASN A 185 12.78 -16.27 5.71
N ASN A 186 13.37 -15.81 4.61
CA ASN A 186 14.51 -16.47 3.96
C ASN A 186 15.84 -16.01 4.60
N PRO A 187 16.77 -16.91 5.00
CA PRO A 187 17.87 -17.31 4.10
C PRO A 187 18.45 -18.72 4.39
N SER A 188 18.51 -19.60 3.40
CA SER A 188 19.49 -20.71 3.30
C SER A 188 19.55 -21.84 4.36
N ASN A 189 18.78 -21.83 5.46
CA ASN A 189 18.77 -22.97 6.39
C ASN A 189 17.45 -23.14 7.15
N ARG A 190 16.72 -24.23 6.86
CA ARG A 190 15.90 -25.08 7.77
C ARG A 190 14.74 -25.76 7.02
N LYS A 191 14.92 -27.02 6.66
CA LYS A 191 13.82 -27.98 6.39
C LYS A 191 12.93 -28.28 7.63
N ALA A 192 13.19 -27.62 8.77
CA ALA A 192 12.31 -27.56 9.94
C ALA A 192 11.31 -26.37 9.88
N SER A 193 11.38 -25.55 8.84
CA SER A 193 10.49 -24.43 8.53
C SER A 193 9.29 -24.93 7.73
N CYS A 194 8.12 -24.29 7.90
CA CYS A 194 6.82 -24.58 7.25
C CYS A 194 6.84 -25.59 6.07
N PRO A 195 6.13 -26.73 6.15
CA PRO A 195 6.04 -27.73 5.05
C PRO A 195 5.51 -27.18 3.72
N TYR A 196 4.83 -26.04 3.76
CA TYR A 196 4.24 -25.36 2.62
C TYR A 196 5.06 -24.17 2.13
N ALA A 197 6.31 -24.02 2.60
CA ALA A 197 7.21 -22.98 2.09
C ALA A 197 7.38 -23.14 0.56
N PRO A 198 7.30 -22.06 -0.22
CA PRO A 198 7.45 -22.14 -1.66
C PRO A 198 8.90 -22.48 -2.01
N GLN A 199 9.08 -23.17 -3.14
CA GLN A 199 10.41 -23.57 -3.62
C GLN A 199 11.24 -22.37 -4.12
N ASP A 200 10.55 -21.30 -4.53
CA ASP A 200 11.20 -20.03 -4.85
C ASP A 200 11.64 -19.33 -3.55
N HIS A 201 12.89 -19.56 -3.18
CA HIS A 201 13.54 -19.06 -1.97
C HIS A 201 13.95 -17.58 -2.07
N THR A 202 13.24 -16.73 -2.81
CA THR A 202 13.62 -15.32 -3.00
C THR A 202 12.74 -14.33 -2.24
N ARG A 203 11.57 -14.76 -1.76
CA ARG A 203 10.54 -13.89 -1.19
C ARG A 203 10.19 -14.31 0.24
N ASP A 204 9.98 -13.33 1.13
CA ASP A 204 9.37 -13.57 2.43
C ASP A 204 7.85 -13.74 2.26
N TYR A 205 7.26 -14.58 3.10
CA TYR A 205 5.82 -14.85 3.13
C TYR A 205 5.26 -14.68 4.52
N ILE A 206 3.99 -14.28 4.61
CA ILE A 206 3.20 -14.33 5.83
C ILE A 206 1.95 -15.15 5.60
N CYS A 207 1.65 -16.02 6.57
CA CYS A 207 0.40 -16.75 6.66
C CYS A 207 -0.40 -16.16 7.83
N ILE A 208 -1.59 -15.64 7.55
CA ILE A 208 -2.46 -14.97 8.52
C ILE A 208 -3.74 -15.81 8.63
N PRO A 209 -4.07 -16.37 9.80
CA PRO A 209 -5.32 -17.10 9.97
C PRO A 209 -6.50 -16.12 9.91
N LEU A 210 -7.59 -16.56 9.30
CA LEU A 210 -8.83 -15.80 9.24
C LEU A 210 -9.71 -16.25 10.39
N SER A 211 -9.55 -15.62 11.55
CA SER A 211 -10.25 -15.98 12.77
C SER A 211 -11.32 -14.95 13.11
N ALA A 212 -12.56 -15.40 13.30
CA ALA A 212 -13.69 -14.57 13.67
C ALA A 212 -14.60 -15.33 14.65
N GLN A 213 -15.12 -14.64 15.66
CA GLN A 213 -16.03 -15.21 16.67
C GLN A 213 -15.50 -16.48 17.37
N GLY A 214 -14.18 -16.63 17.49
CA GLY A 214 -13.53 -17.79 18.11
C GLY A 214 -13.33 -18.99 17.18
N GLU A 215 -13.70 -18.89 15.91
CA GLU A 215 -13.49 -19.92 14.89
C GLU A 215 -12.48 -19.45 13.84
N THR A 216 -11.64 -20.36 13.36
CA THR A 216 -10.73 -20.10 12.24
C THR A 216 -11.37 -20.60 10.96
N LEU A 217 -11.76 -19.67 10.08
CA LEU A 217 -12.41 -19.94 8.80
C LEU A 217 -11.43 -20.41 7.72
N GLY A 218 -10.15 -20.09 7.89
CA GLY A 218 -9.12 -20.38 6.91
C GLY A 218 -7.87 -19.53 7.12
N MET A 219 -7.19 -19.19 6.03
CA MET A 219 -5.92 -18.50 6.05
C MET A 219 -5.73 -17.63 4.81
N LEU A 220 -5.27 -16.40 5.01
CA LEU A 220 -4.74 -15.53 3.98
C LEU A 220 -3.22 -15.68 3.92
N ARG A 221 -2.67 -15.94 2.73
CA ARG A 221 -1.24 -16.03 2.52
C ARG A 221 -0.78 -14.95 1.57
N ILE A 222 0.24 -14.19 1.96
CA ILE A 222 0.81 -13.09 1.18
C ILE A 222 2.32 -13.29 1.07
N GLY A 223 2.86 -13.12 -0.13
CA GLY A 223 4.27 -13.27 -0.46
C GLY A 223 4.81 -12.10 -1.27
N GLY A 224 6.13 -12.02 -1.38
CA GLY A 224 6.80 -10.89 -2.02
C GLY A 224 6.96 -9.70 -1.08
N ILE A 225 7.03 -9.95 0.24
CA ILE A 225 7.32 -8.92 1.23
C ILE A 225 8.79 -8.49 1.06
N PRO A 226 9.09 -7.23 0.71
CA PRO A 226 10.46 -6.80 0.48
C PRO A 226 11.29 -6.88 1.76
N THR A 227 12.48 -7.47 1.67
CA THR A 227 13.40 -7.61 2.82
C THR A 227 14.16 -6.32 3.17
N SER A 228 14.15 -5.32 2.28
CA SER A 228 14.97 -4.10 2.36
C SER A 228 14.20 -2.78 2.55
N THR A 229 13.00 -2.83 3.14
CA THR A 229 12.20 -1.64 3.45
C THR A 229 12.55 -0.99 4.78
N THR A 230 12.21 0.31 4.95
CA THR A 230 12.33 0.97 6.25
C THR A 230 11.44 0.30 7.30
N ASN A 231 11.76 0.45 8.59
CA ASN A 231 10.94 -0.11 9.67
C ASN A 231 9.48 0.38 9.61
N ASN A 232 9.27 1.65 9.22
CA ASN A 232 7.93 2.23 9.11
C ASN A 232 7.12 1.60 7.97
N ASP A 233 7.74 1.38 6.82
CA ASP A 233 7.06 0.74 5.67
C ASP A 233 6.67 -0.70 6.00
N ARG A 234 7.53 -1.42 6.73
CA ARG A 234 7.24 -2.79 7.19
C ARG A 234 6.07 -2.81 8.18
N GLN A 235 6.10 -1.97 9.21
CA GLN A 235 5.00 -1.85 10.17
C GLN A 235 3.67 -1.51 9.50
N ARG A 236 3.70 -0.59 8.53
CA ARG A 236 2.51 -0.24 7.74
C ARG A 236 1.99 -1.43 6.95
N SER A 237 2.86 -2.13 6.23
CA SER A 237 2.48 -3.30 5.44
C SER A 237 1.88 -4.39 6.33
N ASP A 238 2.51 -4.68 7.47
CA ASP A 238 2.03 -5.68 8.43
C ASP A 238 0.63 -5.28 8.96
N TRP A 239 0.43 -4.02 9.34
CA TRP A 239 -0.88 -3.52 9.78
C TRP A 239 -1.96 -3.66 8.70
N LEU A 240 -1.65 -3.30 7.45
CA LEU A 240 -2.60 -3.40 6.34
C LEU A 240 -3.00 -4.86 6.09
N MET A 241 -2.03 -5.78 6.06
CA MET A 241 -2.29 -7.20 5.87
C MET A 241 -3.16 -7.79 7.00
N MET A 242 -2.88 -7.44 8.25
CA MET A 242 -3.71 -7.89 9.39
C MET A 242 -5.11 -7.32 9.31
N THR A 243 -5.26 -6.02 9.00
CA THR A 243 -6.58 -5.39 8.98
C THR A 243 -7.46 -5.94 7.85
N VAL A 244 -6.87 -6.21 6.68
CA VAL A 244 -7.58 -6.90 5.58
C VAL A 244 -7.98 -8.31 5.99
N ALA A 245 -7.09 -9.05 6.65
CA ALA A 245 -7.41 -10.39 7.14
C ALA A 245 -8.56 -10.39 8.17
N ASP A 246 -8.54 -9.46 9.13
CA ASP A 246 -9.61 -9.32 10.13
C ASP A 246 -10.95 -8.97 9.48
N GLN A 247 -10.92 -8.04 8.50
CA GLN A 247 -12.12 -7.64 7.77
C GLN A 247 -12.70 -8.78 6.94
N LEU A 248 -11.85 -9.56 6.27
CA LEU A 248 -12.26 -10.77 5.56
C LEU A 248 -12.84 -11.82 6.51
N ALA A 249 -12.15 -12.09 7.61
CA ALA A 249 -12.59 -13.09 8.59
C ALA A 249 -13.97 -12.74 9.14
N MET A 250 -14.16 -11.48 9.56
CA MET A 250 -15.45 -11.00 10.07
C MET A 250 -16.54 -11.02 9.00
N GLY A 251 -16.25 -10.53 7.79
CA GLY A 251 -17.22 -10.49 6.70
C GLY A 251 -17.66 -11.88 6.25
N LEU A 252 -16.72 -12.82 6.10
CA LEU A 252 -17.00 -14.21 5.75
C LEU A 252 -17.77 -14.94 6.86
N SER A 253 -17.40 -14.73 8.13
CA SER A 253 -18.15 -15.30 9.28
C SER A 253 -19.61 -14.84 9.27
N ASN A 254 -19.83 -13.53 9.10
CA ASN A 254 -21.17 -12.96 9.04
C ASN A 254 -21.97 -13.47 7.83
N LEU A 255 -21.32 -13.61 6.68
CA LEU A 255 -21.93 -14.15 5.47
C LEU A 255 -22.38 -15.60 5.68
N GLN A 256 -21.49 -16.46 6.17
CA GLN A 256 -21.81 -17.86 6.49
C GLN A 256 -22.93 -17.99 7.53
N LEU A 257 -22.92 -17.16 8.58
CA LEU A 257 -23.96 -17.14 9.60
C LEU A 257 -25.32 -16.75 9.00
N ARG A 258 -25.37 -15.71 8.17
CA ARG A 258 -26.59 -15.27 7.48
C ARG A 258 -27.13 -16.36 6.54
N THR A 259 -26.26 -16.98 5.75
CA THR A 259 -26.63 -18.09 4.86
C THR A 259 -27.22 -19.25 5.67
N LYS A 260 -26.57 -19.66 6.77
CA LYS A 260 -27.05 -20.73 7.65
C LYS A 260 -28.39 -20.42 8.31
N LEU A 261 -28.57 -19.18 8.81
CA LEU A 261 -29.84 -18.73 9.37
C LEU A 261 -30.96 -18.73 8.32
N GLN A 262 -30.65 -18.30 7.09
CA GLN A 262 -31.61 -18.31 5.98
C GLN A 262 -32.02 -19.73 5.62
N GLU A 263 -31.08 -20.68 5.54
CA GLU A 263 -31.36 -22.09 5.29
C GLU A 263 -32.23 -22.72 6.39
N GLN A 264 -31.94 -22.43 7.66
CA GLN A 264 -32.75 -22.90 8.80
C GLN A 264 -34.15 -22.29 8.81
N ALA A 265 -34.30 -21.03 8.39
CA ALA A 265 -35.60 -20.35 8.36
C ALA A 265 -36.53 -20.88 7.27
N ILE A 266 -35.99 -21.46 6.19
CA ILE A 266 -36.78 -22.00 5.06
C ILE A 266 -36.94 -23.52 5.10
N ARG A 267 -36.26 -24.22 6.02
CA ARG A 267 -36.36 -25.68 6.18
C ARG A 267 -37.12 -26.06 7.45
N ASP A 268 -37.80 -27.21 7.39
CA ASP A 268 -38.38 -27.88 8.54
C ASP A 268 -37.28 -28.65 9.30
N PRO A 269 -37.08 -28.42 10.60
CA PRO A 269 -35.97 -29.01 11.34
C PRO A 269 -36.10 -30.52 11.57
N LEU A 270 -37.32 -31.08 11.50
CA LEU A 270 -37.55 -32.51 11.73
C LEU A 270 -37.23 -33.34 10.48
N THR A 271 -37.55 -32.82 9.30
CA THR A 271 -37.43 -33.55 8.02
C THR A 271 -36.29 -33.05 7.13
N GLY A 272 -35.77 -31.86 7.37
CA GLY A 272 -34.80 -31.19 6.50
C GLY A 272 -35.39 -30.68 5.18
N LEU A 273 -36.68 -30.90 4.91
CA LEU A 273 -37.37 -30.42 3.71
C LEU A 273 -37.66 -28.92 3.80
N PHE A 274 -38.00 -28.27 2.69
CA PHE A 274 -38.47 -26.89 2.75
C PHE A 274 -39.78 -26.80 3.54
N ASN A 275 -39.91 -25.77 4.37
CA ASN A 275 -41.10 -25.58 5.19
C ASN A 275 -42.25 -24.94 4.40
N ARG A 276 -43.43 -24.90 5.02
CA ARG A 276 -44.64 -24.34 4.40
C ARG A 276 -44.47 -22.88 3.96
N ARG A 277 -43.75 -22.07 4.73
CA ARG A 277 -43.52 -20.67 4.38
C ARG A 277 -42.76 -20.53 3.06
N TYR A 278 -41.72 -21.34 2.87
CA TYR A 278 -40.98 -21.38 1.60
C TYR A 278 -41.85 -21.85 0.44
N LEU A 279 -42.73 -22.84 0.67
CA LEU A 279 -43.71 -23.29 -0.33
C LEU A 279 -44.65 -22.14 -0.74
N ASP A 280 -45.25 -21.43 0.21
CA ASP A 280 -46.21 -20.35 -0.06
C ASP A 280 -45.57 -19.21 -0.88
N GLU A 281 -44.35 -18.81 -0.53
CA GLU A 281 -43.58 -17.77 -1.24
C GLU A 281 -43.13 -18.23 -2.64
N THR A 282 -42.70 -19.48 -2.78
CA THR A 282 -42.18 -20.03 -4.05
C THR A 282 -43.31 -20.37 -5.03
N LEU A 283 -44.39 -20.99 -4.55
CA LEU A 283 -45.57 -21.30 -5.36
C LEU A 283 -46.19 -20.02 -5.95
N SER A 284 -46.30 -18.96 -5.14
CA SER A 284 -46.80 -17.65 -5.59
C SER A 284 -45.93 -17.04 -6.70
N ARG A 285 -44.60 -17.18 -6.62
CA ARG A 285 -43.67 -16.72 -7.66
C ARG A 285 -43.77 -17.55 -8.93
N GLU A 286 -43.82 -18.88 -8.81
CA GLU A 286 -43.88 -19.78 -9.95
C GLU A 286 -45.21 -19.69 -10.70
N LEU A 287 -46.35 -19.52 -10.02
CA LEU A 287 -47.64 -19.26 -10.67
C LEU A 287 -47.60 -17.98 -11.53
N LYS A 288 -46.99 -16.90 -11.01
CA LYS A 288 -46.81 -15.64 -11.77
C LYS A 288 -45.85 -15.82 -12.95
N ARG A 289 -44.81 -16.64 -12.82
CA ARG A 289 -43.87 -16.94 -13.90
C ARG A 289 -44.53 -17.79 -14.99
N ALA A 290 -45.26 -18.82 -14.61
CA ALA A 290 -46.00 -19.70 -15.50
C ALA A 290 -47.07 -18.95 -16.31
N ALA A 291 -47.82 -18.04 -15.66
CA ALA A 291 -48.77 -17.17 -16.36
C ALA A 291 -48.10 -16.28 -17.42
N ARG A 292 -46.89 -15.75 -17.14
CA ARG A 292 -46.14 -14.92 -18.10
C ARG A 292 -45.57 -15.72 -19.27
N HIS A 293 -45.13 -16.95 -19.05
CA HIS A 293 -44.50 -17.78 -20.07
C HIS A 293 -45.44 -18.83 -20.69
N GLN A 294 -46.73 -18.77 -20.36
CA GLN A 294 -47.74 -19.76 -20.77
C GLN A 294 -47.33 -21.22 -20.45
N HIS A 295 -46.63 -21.40 -19.34
CA HIS A 295 -46.32 -22.73 -18.81
C HIS A 295 -47.38 -23.18 -17.80
N THR A 296 -47.48 -24.49 -17.60
CA THR A 296 -48.34 -25.11 -16.61
C THR A 296 -47.53 -25.45 -15.35
N VAL A 297 -48.09 -25.19 -14.16
CA VAL A 297 -47.51 -25.61 -12.87
C VAL A 297 -48.30 -26.81 -12.36
N GLY A 298 -47.60 -27.90 -12.03
CA GLY A 298 -48.18 -29.05 -11.33
C GLY A 298 -47.88 -28.96 -9.83
N VAL A 299 -48.88 -29.22 -8.99
CA VAL A 299 -48.71 -29.31 -7.53
C VAL A 299 -49.13 -30.72 -7.12
N MET A 300 -48.27 -31.40 -6.36
CA MET A 300 -48.54 -32.73 -5.81
C MET A 300 -48.54 -32.64 -4.29
N MET A 301 -49.63 -33.09 -3.66
CA MET A 301 -49.73 -33.23 -2.22
C MET A 301 -49.57 -34.71 -1.89
N ILE A 302 -48.59 -35.04 -1.06
CA ILE A 302 -48.27 -36.41 -0.66
C ILE A 302 -48.45 -36.47 0.86
N ASP A 303 -49.25 -37.44 1.32
CA ASP A 303 -49.44 -37.73 2.74
C ASP A 303 -48.84 -39.12 3.05
N ILE A 304 -48.21 -39.26 4.21
CA ILE A 304 -47.64 -40.55 4.65
C ILE A 304 -48.69 -41.27 5.48
N ASP A 305 -49.27 -42.32 4.93
CA ASP A 305 -50.20 -43.17 5.66
C ASP A 305 -49.51 -43.87 6.85
N PHE A 306 -50.21 -43.99 7.98
CA PHE A 306 -49.81 -44.75 9.18
C PHE A 306 -48.61 -44.22 9.99
N LEU A 307 -48.44 -42.89 10.10
CA LEU A 307 -47.32 -42.28 10.85
C LEU A 307 -47.28 -42.62 12.36
N SER A 308 -48.37 -43.11 12.95
CA SER A 308 -48.47 -43.48 14.37
C SER A 308 -48.61 -45.00 14.54
N ARG A 309 -47.49 -45.70 14.74
CA ARG A 309 -47.39 -47.03 15.35
C ARG A 309 -46.26 -47.09 16.35
#